data_AF-A0A7S1UR05-F1
#
_entry.id   AF-A0A7S1UR05-F1
#
_cell.length_a   1.000
_cell.length_b   1.000
_cell.length_c   1.000
_cell.angle_alpha   90.00
_cell.angle_beta   90.00
_cell.angle_gamma   90.00
#
_symmetry.space_group_name_H-M   'P 1'
#
loop_
_entity.id
_entity.type
_entity.pdbx_description
1 polymer ?
#
loop_
_entity_poly.entity_id
_entity_poly.type
_entity_poly.pdbx_seq_one_letter_code
_entity_poly.pdbx_strand_id
1 'polypeptide(L)'
;RRARAEAEFWKRSEGYQTKPSDQLLQFDCGGQQWVWEVCFWTGEQGDGGKKNTNDITFMEELLDRIENGTQGAGRIPAHAPIEQRWTASSSSKLSPAYFDGTTDGLFSWVGIIQYLPNDETDPRRKHITNYFVNDYCDVLRKVGSPYQMTSHWAKLEQPLSIWKAADLQVQLRERFGTDTIEQFQHARAKLDPKGILSNPLMDLAFGKPKA
;
A
#
# COMPACT_ATOMS: atom_id res chain seq x y z
N ARG A 1 -25.55 -1.32 -16.55
CA ARG A 1 -25.41 -1.28 -18.04
C ARG A 1 -23.95 -1.29 -18.50
N ARG A 2 -22.99 -0.59 -17.86
CA ARG A 2 -21.55 -0.64 -18.23
C ARG A 2 -20.90 -2.04 -18.13
N ALA A 3 -21.15 -2.77 -17.03
CA ALA A 3 -20.54 -4.11 -16.81
C ALA A 3 -20.86 -5.17 -17.88
N ARG A 4 -22.02 -5.09 -18.57
CA ARG A 4 -22.41 -6.12 -19.57
C ARG A 4 -21.72 -5.91 -20.91
N ALA A 5 -21.52 -4.66 -21.32
CA ALA A 5 -20.81 -4.32 -22.54
C ALA A 5 -19.31 -4.59 -22.40
N GLU A 6 -18.75 -4.30 -21.22
CA GLU A 6 -17.36 -4.62 -20.89
C GLU A 6 -17.13 -6.14 -20.82
N ALA A 7 -18.01 -6.90 -20.16
CA ALA A 7 -17.92 -8.36 -20.15
C ALA A 7 -18.01 -8.99 -21.56
N GLU A 8 -18.88 -8.47 -22.43
CA GLU A 8 -18.95 -8.88 -23.84
C GLU A 8 -17.71 -8.49 -24.64
N PHE A 9 -17.14 -7.31 -24.39
CA PHE A 9 -15.88 -6.90 -24.99
C PHE A 9 -14.75 -7.84 -24.57
N TRP A 10 -14.62 -8.15 -23.28
CA TRP A 10 -13.61 -9.09 -22.77
C TRP A 10 -13.77 -10.48 -23.38
N LYS A 11 -14.98 -11.03 -23.44
CA LYS A 11 -15.25 -12.32 -24.11
C LYS A 11 -14.84 -12.33 -25.59
N ARG A 12 -15.03 -11.21 -26.28
CA ARG A 12 -14.66 -11.07 -27.70
C ARG A 12 -13.20 -10.71 -27.93
N SER A 13 -12.54 -10.21 -26.90
CA SER A 13 -11.12 -9.83 -26.89
C SER A 13 -10.26 -10.90 -26.19
N GLU A 14 -10.84 -12.07 -25.95
CA GLU A 14 -10.12 -13.25 -25.47
C GLU A 14 -8.97 -13.58 -26.42
N GLY A 15 -7.78 -13.75 -25.85
CA GLY A 15 -6.56 -14.02 -26.58
C GLY A 15 -5.38 -13.98 -25.62
N TYR A 16 -4.33 -14.73 -25.92
CA TYR A 16 -3.07 -14.66 -25.19
C TYR A 16 -2.05 -13.92 -26.03
N GLN A 17 -1.19 -13.15 -25.39
CA GLN A 17 -0.03 -12.55 -26.01
C GLN A 17 1.23 -13.16 -25.40
N THR A 18 2.17 -13.56 -26.26
CA THR A 18 3.50 -14.00 -25.84
C THR A 18 4.50 -12.96 -26.33
N LYS A 19 5.08 -12.21 -25.40
CA LYS A 19 6.08 -11.17 -25.65
C LYS A 19 7.15 -11.23 -24.56
N PRO A 20 8.34 -10.65 -24.81
CA PRO A 20 9.32 -10.38 -23.75
C PRO A 20 8.69 -9.61 -22.58
N SER A 21 9.16 -9.87 -21.36
CA SER A 21 8.57 -9.31 -20.13
C SER A 21 8.60 -7.79 -20.09
N ASP A 22 9.68 -7.17 -20.57
CA ASP A 22 9.87 -5.73 -20.68
C ASP A 22 8.86 -5.05 -21.62
N GLN A 23 8.23 -5.80 -22.52
CA GLN A 23 7.18 -5.32 -23.41
C GLN A 23 5.77 -5.68 -22.92
N LEU A 24 5.64 -6.78 -22.18
CA LEU A 24 4.36 -7.26 -21.68
C LEU A 24 3.93 -6.56 -20.39
N LEU A 25 4.88 -6.18 -19.54
CA LEU A 25 4.62 -5.59 -18.22
C LEU A 25 4.45 -4.07 -18.26
N GLN A 26 4.52 -3.44 -19.44
CA GLN A 26 4.29 -2.00 -19.57
C GLN A 26 2.80 -1.70 -19.50
N PHE A 27 2.43 -0.77 -18.64
CA PHE A 27 1.08 -0.22 -18.58
C PHE A 27 1.14 1.28 -18.34
N ASP A 28 0.15 1.98 -18.89
CA ASP A 28 -0.07 3.40 -18.62
C ASP A 28 -1.25 3.55 -17.66
N CYS A 29 -1.01 4.18 -16.51
CA CYS A 29 -2.06 4.58 -15.60
C CYS A 29 -2.67 5.87 -16.16
N GLY A 30 -3.83 5.77 -16.82
CA GLY A 30 -4.46 6.86 -17.58
C GLY A 30 -4.95 8.09 -16.80
N GLY A 31 -4.10 8.72 -16.00
CA GLY A 31 -4.35 9.96 -15.27
C GLY A 31 -3.81 9.96 -13.84
N GLN A 32 -4.06 11.07 -13.13
CA GLN A 32 -3.67 11.21 -11.73
C GLN A 32 -4.61 10.42 -10.81
N GLN A 33 -4.03 9.74 -9.82
CA GLN A 33 -4.75 8.88 -8.89
C GLN A 33 -4.20 9.06 -7.48
N TRP A 34 -5.09 9.05 -6.50
CA TRP A 34 -4.70 8.71 -5.13
C TRP A 34 -4.62 7.20 -5.01
N VAL A 35 -3.55 6.73 -4.39
CA VAL A 35 -3.32 5.32 -4.14
C VAL A 35 -2.69 5.16 -2.78
N TRP A 36 -3.23 4.27 -1.98
CA TRP A 36 -2.62 3.83 -0.74
C TRP A 36 -2.56 2.32 -0.76
N GLU A 37 -1.38 1.76 -0.54
CA GLU A 37 -1.12 0.33 -0.64
C GLU A 37 -0.45 -0.16 0.62
N VAL A 38 -0.92 -1.29 1.12
CA VAL A 38 -0.40 -1.94 2.32
C VAL A 38 0.06 -3.36 2.01
N CYS A 39 1.07 -3.82 2.73
CA CYS A 39 1.70 -5.12 2.58
C CYS A 39 1.60 -5.89 3.90
N PHE A 40 1.23 -7.16 3.82
CA PHE A 40 1.20 -8.06 4.98
C PHE A 40 1.53 -9.50 4.57
N TRP A 41 1.99 -10.27 5.55
CA TRP A 41 2.35 -11.66 5.35
C TRP A 41 1.08 -12.54 5.26
N THR A 42 1.03 -13.40 4.24
CA THR A 42 -0.13 -14.26 3.95
C THR A 42 0.23 -15.74 3.79
N GLY A 43 1.38 -16.15 4.35
CA GLY A 43 1.79 -17.53 4.39
C GLY A 43 3.19 -17.75 3.83
N GLU A 44 3.52 -19.01 3.58
CA GLU A 44 4.75 -19.43 2.91
C GLU A 44 4.41 -20.21 1.64
N GLN A 45 5.27 -20.09 0.64
CA GLN A 45 5.21 -20.81 -0.62
C GLN A 45 5.65 -22.28 -0.43
N GLY A 46 5.26 -23.15 -1.37
CA GLY A 46 5.71 -24.53 -1.43
C GLY A 46 4.87 -25.56 -0.65
N ASP A 47 5.13 -26.83 -0.94
CA ASP A 47 4.47 -27.97 -0.31
C ASP A 47 5.01 -28.18 1.11
N GLY A 48 4.25 -27.71 2.10
CA GLY A 48 4.61 -27.79 3.52
C GLY A 48 4.80 -26.43 4.20
N GLY A 49 4.79 -25.33 3.44
CA GLY A 49 4.84 -23.98 3.99
C GLY A 49 3.63 -23.67 4.88
N LYS A 50 3.81 -22.77 5.85
CA LYS A 50 2.71 -22.32 6.72
C LYS A 50 1.69 -21.52 5.90
N LYS A 51 0.52 -22.11 5.67
CA LYS A 51 -0.59 -21.47 4.93
C LYS A 51 -1.50 -20.71 5.90
N ASN A 52 -2.06 -19.60 5.43
CA ASN A 52 -3.18 -18.92 6.08
C ASN A 52 -4.13 -18.36 5.01
N THR A 53 -5.22 -17.73 5.44
CA THR A 53 -6.23 -17.13 4.55
C THR A 53 -6.25 -15.61 4.65
N ASN A 54 -5.16 -15.00 5.14
CA ASN A 54 -5.14 -13.57 5.47
C ASN A 54 -5.47 -12.72 4.24
N ASP A 55 -4.95 -13.05 3.07
CA ASP A 55 -5.21 -12.35 1.82
C ASP A 55 -6.69 -12.33 1.43
N ILE A 56 -7.37 -13.48 1.50
CA ILE A 56 -8.79 -13.60 1.20
C ILE A 56 -9.65 -12.95 2.29
N THR A 57 -9.38 -13.26 3.56
CA THR A 57 -10.14 -12.71 4.69
C THR A 57 -10.02 -11.19 4.77
N PHE A 58 -8.84 -10.64 4.51
CA PHE A 58 -8.63 -9.20 4.42
C PHE A 58 -9.51 -8.57 3.34
N MET A 59 -9.58 -9.19 2.16
CA MET A 59 -10.40 -8.67 1.06
C MET A 59 -11.88 -8.78 1.34
N GLU A 60 -12.34 -9.89 1.92
CA GLU A 60 -13.75 -10.04 2.34
C GLU A 60 -14.14 -8.96 3.35
N GLU A 61 -13.31 -8.72 4.37
CA GLU A 61 -13.55 -7.66 5.35
C GLU A 61 -13.50 -6.25 4.74
N LEU A 62 -12.56 -6.00 3.82
CA LEU A 62 -12.45 -4.70 3.15
C LEU A 62 -13.68 -4.43 2.28
N LEU A 63 -14.08 -5.40 1.46
CA LEU A 63 -15.23 -5.28 0.58
C LEU A 63 -16.53 -5.15 1.37
N ASP A 64 -16.70 -5.93 2.45
CA ASP A 64 -17.85 -5.83 3.34
C ASP A 64 -17.98 -4.42 3.94
N ARG A 65 -16.88 -3.84 4.45
CA ARG A 65 -16.91 -2.48 5.00
C ARG A 65 -17.17 -1.40 3.96
N ILE A 66 -16.74 -1.60 2.72
CA ILE A 66 -17.01 -0.67 1.61
C ILE A 66 -18.51 -0.73 1.24
N GLU A 67 -19.05 -1.93 1.09
CA GLU A 67 -20.41 -2.18 0.62
C GLU A 67 -21.47 -1.99 1.71
N ASN A 68 -21.15 -2.22 2.97
CA ASN A 68 -22.12 -2.16 4.07
C ASN A 68 -21.82 -1.02 5.04
N GLY A 69 -20.68 -0.34 4.90
CA GLY A 69 -20.24 0.74 5.77
C GLY A 69 -19.70 0.23 7.10
N THR A 70 -19.50 1.15 8.05
CA THR A 70 -19.17 0.83 9.45
C THR A 70 -20.28 1.33 10.37
N GLN A 71 -20.35 0.87 11.62
CA GLN A 71 -21.34 1.39 12.57
C GLN A 71 -21.28 2.93 12.66
N GLY A 72 -22.37 3.59 12.26
CA GLY A 72 -22.48 5.05 12.23
C GLY A 72 -21.98 5.76 10.95
N ALA A 73 -21.51 5.02 9.93
CA ALA A 73 -21.10 5.57 8.64
C ALA A 73 -21.79 4.83 7.48
N GLY A 74 -22.12 5.57 6.42
CA GLY A 74 -22.71 4.99 5.20
C GLY A 74 -21.71 4.17 4.38
N ARG A 75 -22.18 3.67 3.22
CA ARG A 75 -21.34 3.03 2.19
C ARG A 75 -20.15 3.92 1.81
N ILE A 76 -19.03 3.29 1.48
CA ILE A 76 -17.85 3.99 0.96
C ILE A 76 -17.89 3.99 -0.57
N PRO A 77 -18.10 5.13 -1.23
CA PRO A 77 -17.90 5.22 -2.69
C PRO A 77 -16.47 4.85 -3.12
N ALA A 78 -16.28 3.59 -3.54
CA ALA A 78 -15.06 3.06 -4.15
C ALA A 78 -15.32 2.74 -5.63
N HIS A 79 -15.24 3.76 -6.49
CA HIS A 79 -15.56 3.62 -7.92
C HIS A 79 -14.34 3.28 -8.79
N ALA A 80 -13.15 3.33 -8.21
CA ALA A 80 -11.90 2.88 -8.80
C ALA A 80 -11.59 1.45 -8.32
N PRO A 81 -10.76 0.69 -9.05
CA PRO A 81 -10.42 -0.67 -8.65
C PRO A 81 -9.68 -0.72 -7.31
N ILE A 82 -9.84 -1.84 -6.61
CA ILE A 82 -8.93 -2.27 -5.55
C ILE A 82 -7.97 -3.25 -6.20
N GLU A 83 -6.68 -3.02 -6.04
CA GLU A 83 -5.65 -3.89 -6.59
C GLU A 83 -5.11 -4.81 -5.49
N GLN A 84 -5.08 -6.11 -5.76
CA GLN A 84 -4.40 -7.07 -4.92
C GLN A 84 -3.35 -7.83 -5.72
N ARG A 85 -2.14 -7.93 -5.19
CA ARG A 85 -1.01 -8.64 -5.80
C ARG A 85 -0.17 -9.34 -4.74
N TRP A 86 0.62 -10.31 -5.16
CA TRP A 86 1.47 -11.08 -4.25
C TRP A 86 2.94 -10.99 -4.67
N THR A 87 3.84 -11.08 -3.70
CA THR A 87 5.29 -11.21 -3.92
C THR A 87 5.92 -12.19 -2.94
N ALA A 88 7.08 -12.73 -3.32
CA ALA A 88 7.98 -13.43 -2.41
C ALA A 88 8.66 -12.47 -1.42
N SER A 89 9.22 -13.01 -0.35
CA SER A 89 9.90 -12.23 0.68
C SER A 89 11.12 -11.48 0.14
N SER A 90 11.47 -10.40 0.84
CA SER A 90 12.64 -9.59 0.58
C SER A 90 13.69 -9.82 1.65
N SER A 91 14.96 -9.85 1.26
CA SER A 91 16.10 -9.88 2.20
C SER A 91 16.43 -8.52 2.82
N SER A 92 15.84 -7.43 2.32
CA SER A 92 16.06 -6.09 2.87
C SER A 92 15.25 -5.89 4.13
N LYS A 93 15.90 -5.62 5.27
CA LYS A 93 15.26 -5.45 6.57
C LYS A 93 14.25 -4.30 6.65
N LEU A 94 14.35 -3.32 5.77
CA LEU A 94 13.38 -2.22 5.65
C LEU A 94 12.34 -2.44 4.56
N SER A 95 12.31 -3.60 3.92
CA SER A 95 11.24 -3.94 2.99
C SER A 95 9.95 -4.24 3.76
N PRO A 96 8.79 -3.72 3.36
CA PRO A 96 7.50 -4.15 3.90
C PRO A 96 7.28 -5.67 3.77
N ALA A 97 7.89 -6.29 2.75
CA ALA A 97 7.89 -7.73 2.53
C ALA A 97 9.13 -8.44 3.12
N TYR A 98 9.81 -7.85 4.12
CA TYR A 98 10.87 -8.54 4.85
C TYR A 98 10.30 -9.71 5.65
N PHE A 99 10.99 -10.84 5.62
CA PHE A 99 10.69 -12.01 6.44
C PHE A 99 11.99 -12.60 6.96
N ASP A 100 12.05 -12.81 8.28
CA ASP A 100 13.23 -13.40 8.92
C ASP A 100 13.18 -14.93 8.79
N GLY A 101 14.30 -15.54 8.43
CA GLY A 101 14.46 -17.00 8.47
C GLY A 101 14.22 -17.77 7.17
N THR A 102 13.44 -17.28 6.19
CA THR A 102 13.25 -17.99 4.89
C THR A 102 12.98 -17.06 3.70
N THR A 103 13.29 -17.54 2.50
CA THR A 103 12.93 -16.90 1.21
C THR A 103 11.51 -17.24 0.75
N ASP A 104 10.81 -18.09 1.49
CA ASP A 104 9.54 -18.67 1.05
C ASP A 104 8.33 -17.86 1.53
N GLY A 105 8.54 -16.79 2.29
CA GLY A 105 7.46 -15.92 2.75
C GLY A 105 6.67 -15.35 1.56
N LEU A 106 5.33 -15.44 1.65
CA LEU A 106 4.38 -14.88 0.69
C LEU A 106 3.71 -13.66 1.30
N PHE A 107 3.71 -12.56 0.55
CA PHE A 107 3.14 -11.29 0.98
C PHE A 107 2.05 -10.82 0.03
N SER A 108 0.92 -10.40 0.58
CA SER A 108 -0.16 -9.76 -0.15
C SER A 108 -0.02 -8.25 -0.05
N TRP A 109 -0.16 -7.57 -1.18
CA TRP A 109 -0.24 -6.13 -1.30
C TRP A 109 -1.67 -5.78 -1.69
N VAL A 110 -2.31 -4.92 -0.91
CA VAL A 110 -3.67 -4.44 -1.20
C VAL A 110 -3.63 -2.93 -1.33
N GLY A 111 -4.01 -2.43 -2.50
CA GLY A 111 -4.03 -1.02 -2.88
C GLY A 111 -5.45 -0.53 -3.09
N ILE A 112 -5.86 0.51 -2.36
CA ILE A 112 -7.07 1.27 -2.65
C ILE A 112 -6.72 2.44 -3.57
N ILE A 113 -7.55 2.67 -4.57
CA ILE A 113 -7.31 3.66 -5.62
C ILE A 113 -8.49 4.63 -5.67
N GLN A 114 -8.21 5.87 -6.05
CA GLN A 114 -9.22 6.88 -6.29
C GLN A 114 -8.76 7.84 -7.40
N TYR A 115 -9.44 7.84 -8.54
CA TYR A 115 -9.13 8.73 -9.66
C TYR A 115 -9.38 10.19 -9.31
N LEU A 116 -8.47 11.06 -9.76
CA LEU A 116 -8.64 12.50 -9.72
C LEU A 116 -9.00 13.03 -11.12
N PRO A 117 -9.89 14.05 -11.23
CA PRO A 117 -10.03 14.80 -12.46
C PRO A 117 -8.68 15.33 -12.94
N ASN A 118 -8.38 15.21 -14.24
CA ASN A 118 -7.09 15.65 -14.81
C ASN A 118 -6.87 17.16 -14.70
N ASP A 119 -7.94 17.95 -14.67
CA ASP A 119 -7.86 19.40 -14.45
C ASP A 119 -7.55 19.67 -12.97
N GLU A 120 -6.35 20.17 -12.69
CA GLU A 120 -5.89 20.47 -11.33
C GLU A 120 -6.72 21.55 -10.62
N THR A 121 -7.43 22.37 -11.39
CA THR A 121 -8.31 23.43 -10.87
C THR A 121 -9.71 22.93 -10.54
N ASP A 122 -10.02 21.67 -10.86
CA ASP A 122 -11.34 21.09 -10.61
C ASP A 122 -11.64 21.08 -9.09
N PRO A 123 -12.70 21.77 -8.64
CA PRO A 123 -13.02 21.89 -7.21
C PRO A 123 -13.32 20.55 -6.54
N ARG A 124 -13.69 19.52 -7.31
CA ARG A 124 -13.95 18.16 -6.80
C ARG A 124 -12.69 17.47 -6.29
N ARG A 125 -11.50 17.84 -6.78
CA ARG A 125 -10.23 17.24 -6.35
C ARG A 125 -10.04 17.31 -4.85
N LYS A 126 -10.32 18.47 -4.23
CA LYS A 126 -10.21 18.63 -2.78
C LYS A 126 -11.18 17.72 -2.01
N HIS A 127 -12.40 17.59 -2.50
CA HIS A 127 -13.39 16.68 -1.90
C HIS A 127 -12.94 15.22 -2.00
N ILE A 128 -12.47 14.80 -3.18
CA ILE A 128 -11.96 13.45 -3.42
C ILE A 128 -10.75 13.15 -2.53
N THR A 129 -9.78 14.08 -2.44
CA THR A 129 -8.62 13.93 -1.56
C THR A 129 -9.03 13.77 -0.10
N ASN A 130 -9.91 14.64 0.39
CA ASN A 130 -10.37 14.57 1.79
C ASN A 130 -11.08 13.24 2.07
N TYR A 131 -11.93 12.81 1.15
CA TYR A 131 -12.64 11.55 1.27
C TYR A 131 -11.69 10.35 1.27
N PHE A 132 -10.74 10.32 0.33
CA PHE A 132 -9.74 9.27 0.24
C PHE A 132 -8.92 9.15 1.54
N VAL A 133 -8.34 10.26 2.00
CA VAL A 133 -7.43 10.28 3.15
C VAL A 133 -8.14 10.00 4.48
N ASN A 134 -9.36 10.49 4.67
CA ASN A 134 -10.05 10.42 5.97
C ASN A 134 -11.05 9.28 6.08
N ASP A 135 -11.65 8.81 4.98
CA ASP A 135 -12.66 7.76 5.03
C ASP A 135 -12.11 6.44 4.48
N TYR A 136 -11.59 6.46 3.24
CA TYR A 136 -11.19 5.24 2.56
C TYR A 136 -9.91 4.63 3.16
N CYS A 137 -8.88 5.46 3.38
CA CYS A 137 -7.66 5.03 4.06
C CYS A 137 -7.93 4.60 5.51
N ASP A 138 -8.87 5.23 6.22
CA ASP A 138 -9.21 4.82 7.59
C ASP A 138 -9.88 3.44 7.64
N VAL A 139 -10.68 3.07 6.64
CA VAL A 139 -11.21 1.71 6.54
C VAL A 139 -10.10 0.71 6.27
N LEU A 140 -9.22 0.96 5.30
CA LEU A 140 -8.09 0.06 5.04
C LEU A 140 -7.17 -0.06 6.27
N ARG A 141 -6.98 1.02 7.04
CA ARG A 141 -6.26 0.99 8.34
C ARG A 141 -6.90 0.04 9.34
N LYS A 142 -8.21 0.17 9.53
CA LYS A 142 -8.96 -0.63 10.51
C LYS A 142 -9.00 -2.10 10.12
N VAL A 143 -9.18 -2.40 8.84
CA VAL A 143 -9.15 -3.78 8.31
C VAL A 143 -7.76 -4.38 8.48
N GLY A 144 -6.70 -3.62 8.15
CA GLY A 144 -5.36 -4.18 8.16
C GLY A 144 -4.65 -4.21 9.51
N SER A 145 -5.17 -3.54 10.53
CA SER A 145 -4.57 -3.51 11.88
C SER A 145 -4.28 -4.89 12.48
N PRO A 146 -5.18 -5.91 12.37
CA PRO A 146 -4.90 -7.25 12.88
C PRO A 146 -3.77 -7.99 12.12
N TYR A 147 -3.44 -7.55 10.91
CA TYR A 147 -2.51 -8.23 10.01
C TYR A 147 -1.08 -7.69 10.07
N GLN A 148 -0.78 -6.78 11.02
CA GLN A 148 0.52 -6.11 11.13
C GLN A 148 0.99 -5.50 9.80
N MET A 149 0.02 -4.95 9.05
CA MET A 149 0.27 -4.41 7.72
C MET A 149 1.27 -3.25 7.76
N THR A 150 1.97 -3.04 6.65
CA THR A 150 2.93 -1.94 6.49
C THR A 150 2.65 -1.22 5.17
N SER A 151 2.71 0.12 5.18
CA SER A 151 2.52 0.89 3.95
C SER A 151 3.62 0.59 2.93
N HIS A 152 3.25 0.53 1.65
CA HIS A 152 4.20 0.59 0.56
C HIS A 152 4.94 1.94 0.61
N TRP A 153 6.28 1.95 0.54
CA TRP A 153 7.06 3.17 0.73
C TRP A 153 6.71 4.31 -0.25
N ALA A 154 6.46 3.98 -1.52
CA ALA A 154 6.04 4.97 -2.53
C ALA A 154 4.63 5.54 -2.30
N LYS A 155 3.87 4.99 -1.36
CA LYS A 155 2.50 5.39 -1.03
C LYS A 155 2.37 5.86 0.43
N LEU A 156 3.50 6.10 1.11
CA LEU A 156 3.50 6.57 2.48
C LEU A 156 2.85 7.96 2.55
N GLU A 157 1.81 8.10 3.37
CA GLU A 157 1.14 9.39 3.53
C GLU A 157 1.93 10.32 4.44
N GLN A 158 1.89 11.62 4.12
CA GLN A 158 2.42 12.63 5.01
C GLN A 158 1.47 12.83 6.20
N PRO A 159 1.93 12.63 7.45
CA PRO A 159 1.09 12.83 8.61
C PRO A 159 0.61 14.29 8.71
N LEU A 160 -0.70 14.47 8.89
CA LEU A 160 -1.33 15.80 8.99
C LEU A 160 -1.26 16.41 10.40
N SER A 161 -0.73 15.67 11.38
CA SER A 161 -0.58 16.14 12.76
C SER A 161 0.64 15.52 13.43
N ILE A 162 1.10 16.14 14.52
CA ILE A 162 2.20 15.63 15.35
C ILE A 162 1.88 14.25 15.95
N TRP A 163 0.61 13.98 16.25
CA TRP A 163 0.16 12.71 16.81
C TRP A 163 0.24 11.60 15.77
N LYS A 164 -0.27 11.84 14.55
CA LYS A 164 -0.14 10.90 13.44
C LYS A 164 1.33 10.66 13.05
N ALA A 165 2.19 11.66 13.21
CA ALA A 165 3.62 11.52 13.00
C ALA A 165 4.27 10.61 14.05
N ALA A 166 3.91 10.77 15.32
CA ALA A 166 4.36 9.89 16.39
C ALA A 166 3.86 8.45 16.19
N ASP A 167 2.58 8.27 15.84
CA ASP A 167 1.99 6.95 15.54
C ASP A 167 2.75 6.27 14.40
N LEU A 168 3.06 7.00 13.33
CA LEU A 168 3.86 6.47 12.23
C LEU A 168 5.24 5.99 12.70
N GLN A 169 5.95 6.81 13.49
CA GLN A 169 7.26 6.42 14.00
C GLN A 169 7.20 5.19 14.90
N VAL A 170 6.16 5.07 15.74
CA VAL A 170 5.93 3.89 16.60
C VAL A 170 5.69 2.66 15.73
N GLN A 171 4.76 2.73 14.77
CA GLN A 171 4.45 1.63 13.86
C GLN A 171 5.68 1.16 13.08
N LEU A 172 6.53 2.09 12.61
CA LEU A 172 7.76 1.75 11.91
C LEU A 172 8.76 1.01 12.82
N ARG A 173 8.91 1.42 14.07
CA ARG A 173 9.78 0.72 15.03
C ARG A 173 9.24 -0.63 15.43
N GLU A 174 7.92 -0.74 15.65
CA GLU A 174 7.26 -2.02 15.94
C GLU A 174 7.43 -3.00 14.77
N ARG A 175 7.29 -2.51 13.53
CA ARG A 175 7.42 -3.35 12.34
C ARG A 175 8.85 -3.79 12.06
N PHE A 176 9.78 -2.84 12.03
CA PHE A 176 11.14 -3.08 11.52
C PHE A 176 12.18 -3.34 12.62
N GLY A 177 11.81 -3.08 13.87
CA GLY A 177 12.71 -3.13 15.02
C GLY A 177 13.55 -1.87 15.17
N THR A 178 13.72 -1.43 16.42
CA THR A 178 14.53 -0.24 16.76
C THR A 178 15.94 -0.32 16.20
N ASP A 179 16.61 -1.47 16.33
CA ASP A 179 17.99 -1.67 15.87
C ASP A 179 18.13 -1.46 14.35
N THR A 180 17.16 -1.95 13.56
CA THR A 180 17.17 -1.76 12.10
C THR A 180 17.02 -0.28 11.74
N ILE A 181 16.13 0.42 12.43
CA ILE A 181 15.90 1.85 12.22
C ILE A 181 17.15 2.67 12.59
N GLU A 182 17.81 2.35 13.70
CA GLU A 182 19.06 2.98 14.12
C GLU A 182 20.21 2.70 13.15
N GLN A 183 20.35 1.46 12.68
CA GLN A 183 21.33 1.11 11.64
C GLN A 183 21.11 1.89 10.35
N PHE A 184 19.85 2.07 9.94
CA PHE A 184 19.51 2.87 8.77
C PHE A 184 19.83 4.35 8.98
N GLN A 185 19.51 4.92 10.14
CA GLN A 185 19.88 6.30 10.48
C GLN A 185 21.41 6.49 10.45
N HIS A 186 22.16 5.54 11.02
CA HIS A 186 23.62 5.58 11.00
C HIS A 186 24.16 5.52 9.56
N ALA A 187 23.60 4.64 8.72
CA ALA A 187 23.96 4.56 7.31
C ALA A 187 23.67 5.87 6.57
N ARG A 188 22.52 6.52 6.83
CA ARG A 188 22.18 7.82 6.26
C ARG A 188 23.18 8.90 6.68
N ALA A 189 23.55 8.97 7.96
CA ALA A 189 24.53 9.95 8.45
C ALA A 189 25.92 9.75 7.82
N LYS A 190 26.33 8.49 7.63
CA LYS A 190 27.62 8.14 7.01
C LYS A 190 27.66 8.45 5.52
N LEU A 191 26.60 8.12 4.78
CA LEU A 191 26.56 8.20 3.32
C LEU A 191 26.14 9.60 2.82
N ASP A 192 25.34 10.31 3.60
CA ASP A 192 24.87 11.66 3.29
C ASP A 192 24.93 12.55 4.55
N PRO A 193 26.15 12.91 5.01
CA PRO A 193 26.35 13.69 6.23
C PRO A 193 25.76 15.11 6.14
N LYS A 194 25.46 15.59 4.93
CA LYS A 194 24.84 16.89 4.69
C LYS A 194 23.32 16.81 4.55
N GLY A 195 22.74 15.60 4.52
CA GLY A 195 21.31 15.38 4.36
C GLY A 195 20.74 15.88 3.02
N ILE A 196 21.57 15.95 1.97
CA ILE A 196 21.19 16.47 0.65
C ILE A 196 20.17 15.55 -0.04
N LEU A 197 20.27 14.25 0.19
CA LEU A 197 19.41 13.22 -0.40
C LEU A 197 18.19 12.91 0.48
N SER A 198 17.89 13.75 1.47
CA SER A 198 16.73 13.60 2.35
C SER A 198 15.52 14.40 1.88
N ASN A 199 14.36 14.11 2.47
CA ASN A 199 13.15 14.92 2.33
C ASN A 199 12.39 14.98 3.68
N PRO A 200 11.45 15.94 3.84
CA PRO A 200 10.74 16.11 5.11
C PRO A 200 9.98 14.87 5.59
N LEU A 201 9.42 14.07 4.69
CA LEU A 201 8.68 12.86 5.05
C LEU A 201 9.63 11.77 5.57
N MET A 202 10.79 11.60 4.94
CA MET A 202 11.82 10.65 5.36
C MET A 202 12.42 11.04 6.72
N ASP A 203 12.68 12.33 6.93
CA ASP A 203 13.15 12.85 8.21
C ASP A 203 12.10 12.74 9.31
N LEU A 204 10.82 12.87 8.95
CA LEU A 204 9.73 12.64 9.89
C LEU A 204 9.62 11.15 10.24
N ALA A 205 9.66 10.25 9.27
CA ALA A 205 9.47 8.82 9.46
C ALA A 205 10.65 8.19 10.23
N PHE A 206 11.88 8.57 9.87
CA PHE A 206 13.11 7.94 10.37
C PHE A 206 13.99 8.88 11.18
N GLY A 207 13.58 10.11 11.48
CA GLY A 207 14.45 11.10 12.10
C GLY A 207 15.47 11.71 11.13
N LYS A 208 16.03 12.85 11.53
CA LYS A 208 17.15 13.47 10.80
C LYS A 208 18.44 12.69 11.06
N PRO A 209 19.27 12.45 10.03
CA PRO A 209 20.60 11.90 10.23
C PRO A 209 21.39 12.81 11.19
N LYS A 210 21.95 12.22 12.25
CA LYS A 210 22.86 12.94 13.16
C LYS A 210 24.28 12.60 12.75
N ALA A 211 25.07 13.62 12.44
CA ALA A 211 26.50 13.49 12.19
C ALA A 211 27.25 13.02 13.45
#